data_AF-A0A962GBR6-F1
#
_entry.id   AF-A0A962GBR6-F1
#
_cell.length_a   1.000
_cell.length_b   1.000
_cell.length_c   1.000
_cell.angle_alpha   90.00
_cell.angle_beta   90.00
_cell.angle_gamma   90.00
#
_symmetry.space_group_name_H-M   'P 1'
#
loop_
_entity.id
_entity.type
_entity.pdbx_description
1 polymer ?
#
loop_
_entity_poly.entity_id
_entity_poly.type
_entity_poly.pdbx_seq_one_letter_code
_entity_poly.pdbx_strand_id
1 'polypeptide(L)'
;MRYRQKIDPHNGLLNVRSATPLPGYWRYYPSPALAPFVEHFWTVEWDLAEPILRETLPYPNAHIILEPGVCELGGVSTKKFSRVLSGR
;
A
#
# COMPACT_ATOMS: atom_id res chain seq x y z
N MET A 1 20.23 -4.06 -10.03
CA MET A 1 18.82 -4.15 -10.45
C MET A 1 18.22 -2.74 -10.42
N ARG A 2 17.58 -2.29 -11.50
CA ARG A 2 16.86 -0.99 -11.51
C ARG A 2 15.39 -1.25 -11.22
N TYR A 3 14.82 -0.59 -10.22
CA TYR A 3 13.40 -0.67 -9.92
C TYR A 3 12.59 0.15 -10.94
N ARG A 4 11.49 -0.41 -11.46
CA ARG A 4 10.61 0.29 -12.41
C ARG A 4 9.39 0.83 -11.66
N GLN A 5 9.36 2.14 -11.42
CA GLN A 5 8.25 2.78 -10.70
C GLN A 5 6.95 2.79 -11.54
N LYS A 6 5.81 2.58 -10.88
CA LYS A 6 4.45 2.64 -11.47
C LYS A 6 3.77 3.94 -11.02
N ILE A 7 3.39 4.79 -11.97
CA ILE A 7 2.89 6.17 -11.72
C ILE A 7 1.38 6.29 -12.00
N ASP A 8 0.70 5.24 -12.46
CA ASP A 8 -0.73 5.28 -12.82
C ASP A 8 -1.64 5.70 -11.65
N PRO A 9 -2.61 6.61 -11.81
CA PRO A 9 -3.42 7.11 -10.71
C PRO A 9 -4.13 5.98 -9.93
N HIS A 10 -4.20 6.11 -8.60
CA HIS A 10 -4.91 5.17 -7.73
C HIS A 10 -6.37 5.59 -7.58
N ASN A 11 -7.30 4.74 -8.02
CA ASN A 11 -8.73 4.88 -7.69
C ASN A 11 -9.00 3.93 -6.50
N GLY A 12 -9.27 4.43 -5.28
CA GLY A 12 -9.54 3.51 -4.16
C GLY A 12 -9.36 4.06 -2.75
N LEU A 13 -8.78 5.26 -2.60
CA LEU A 13 -8.70 5.91 -1.30
C LEU A 13 -10.09 6.48 -0.95
N LEU A 14 -10.66 6.04 0.17
CA LEU A 14 -11.89 6.64 0.70
C LEU A 14 -11.54 7.86 1.57
N ASN A 15 -12.43 8.85 1.57
CA ASN A 15 -12.29 10.09 2.33
C ASN A 15 -11.02 10.91 1.96
N VAL A 16 -10.81 11.12 0.66
CA VAL A 16 -9.71 11.94 0.07
C VAL A 16 -9.79 13.43 0.46
N ARG A 17 -10.79 13.86 1.23
CA ARG A 17 -11.01 15.27 1.61
C ARG A 17 -9.83 15.91 2.35
N SER A 18 -8.91 15.11 2.88
CA SER A 18 -7.66 15.53 3.51
C SER A 18 -6.52 14.54 3.26
N ALA A 19 -6.52 13.85 2.12
CA ALA A 19 -5.41 12.98 1.76
C ALA A 19 -4.30 13.81 1.10
N THR A 20 -3.59 14.61 1.90
CA THR A 20 -2.22 14.96 1.55
C THR A 20 -1.53 13.64 1.18
N PRO A 21 -0.96 13.51 -0.03
CA PRO A 21 -0.16 12.34 -0.38
C PRO A 21 0.85 12.16 0.75
N LEU A 22 0.83 11.01 1.43
CA LEU A 22 1.89 10.74 2.39
C LEU A 22 3.20 10.76 1.60
N PRO A 23 4.16 11.63 1.94
CA PRO A 23 5.51 11.52 1.37
C PRO A 23 5.98 10.12 1.76
N GLY A 24 6.19 9.24 0.77
CA GLY A 24 6.48 7.83 1.06
C GLY A 24 5.68 6.79 0.28
N TYR A 25 4.60 7.16 -0.42
CA TYR A 25 3.84 6.20 -1.22
C TYR A 25 4.48 5.97 -2.59
N TRP A 26 5.08 4.80 -2.79
CA TRP A 26 5.64 4.40 -4.09
C TRP A 26 5.08 3.05 -4.52
N ARG A 27 4.99 2.86 -5.84
CA ARG A 27 4.68 1.55 -6.44
C ARG A 27 5.76 1.18 -7.43
N TYR A 28 6.06 -0.11 -7.49
CA TYR A 28 7.06 -0.67 -8.38
C TYR A 28 6.48 -1.86 -9.11
N TYR A 29 6.83 -1.99 -10.38
CA TYR A 29 6.58 -3.21 -11.11
C TYR A 29 7.48 -4.33 -10.61
N PRO A 30 7.00 -5.58 -10.65
CA PRO A 30 7.81 -6.74 -10.32
C PRO A 30 8.93 -6.94 -11.34
N SER A 31 9.91 -7.77 -10.96
CA SER A 31 10.86 -8.32 -11.92
C SER A 31 10.13 -9.23 -12.93
N PRO A 32 10.71 -9.47 -14.13
CA PRO A 32 10.09 -10.35 -15.12
C PRO A 32 9.75 -11.76 -14.59
N ALA A 33 10.57 -12.29 -13.69
CA ALA A 33 10.33 -13.60 -13.06
C ALA A 33 9.10 -13.63 -12.13
N LEU A 34 8.73 -12.49 -11.55
CA LEU A 34 7.59 -12.36 -10.62
C LEU A 34 6.32 -11.82 -11.29
N ALA A 35 6.43 -11.30 -12.52
CA ALA A 35 5.30 -10.74 -13.27
C ALA A 35 4.08 -11.67 -13.42
N PRO A 36 4.20 -13.01 -13.48
CA PRO A 36 3.04 -13.89 -13.52
C PRO A 36 2.24 -13.96 -12.22
N PHE A 37 2.83 -13.56 -11.09
CA PHE A 37 2.27 -13.78 -9.75
C PHE A 37 2.00 -12.48 -8.99
N VAL A 38 2.79 -11.44 -9.26
CA VAL A 38 2.73 -10.16 -8.56
C VAL A 38 2.35 -9.10 -9.57
N GLU A 39 1.29 -8.34 -9.28
CA GLU A 39 0.91 -7.22 -10.14
C GLU A 39 1.85 -6.02 -9.96
N HIS A 40 2.09 -5.65 -8.70
CA HIS A 40 2.98 -4.57 -8.32
C HIS A 40 3.38 -4.69 -6.83
N PHE A 41 4.50 -4.07 -6.48
CA PHE A 41 4.87 -3.78 -5.10
C PHE A 41 4.43 -2.37 -4.76
N TRP A 42 4.08 -2.14 -3.49
CA TRP A 42 3.85 -0.81 -2.96
C TRP A 42 4.60 -0.65 -1.64
N THR A 43 5.07 0.56 -1.38
CA THR A 43 5.72 0.94 -0.13
C THR A 43 5.05 2.19 0.39
N VAL A 44 4.93 2.31 1.70
CA VAL A 44 4.54 3.56 2.37
C VAL A 44 5.58 3.83 3.44
N GLU A 45 6.14 5.03 3.40
CA GLU A 45 6.86 5.64 4.52
C GLU A 45 5.97 6.75 5.10
N TRP A 46 6.05 6.96 6.40
CA TRP A 46 5.37 8.06 7.07
C TRP A 46 6.21 8.55 8.25
N ASP A 47 6.02 9.81 8.61
CA ASP A 47 6.50 10.39 9.86
C ASP A 47 5.35 11.23 10.41
N LEU A 48 4.63 10.66 11.39
CA LEU A 48 3.38 11.21 11.88
C LEU A 48 3.52 11.69 13.32
N ALA A 49 3.25 12.99 13.54
CA ALA A 49 3.20 13.58 14.88
C ALA A 49 2.03 13.04 15.72
N GLU A 50 0.92 12.67 15.08
CA GLU A 50 -0.25 12.08 15.72
C GLU A 50 -0.75 10.85 14.93
N PRO A 51 -1.33 9.83 15.59
CA PRO A 51 -1.88 8.67 14.90
C PRO A 51 -2.99 9.03 13.92
N ILE A 52 -2.93 8.52 12.69
CA ILE A 52 -3.93 8.74 11.64
C ILE A 52 -4.59 7.41 11.26
N LEU A 53 -5.92 7.37 11.26
CA LEU A 53 -6.67 6.26 10.68
C LEU A 53 -6.66 6.36 9.15
N ARG A 54 -6.16 5.33 8.48
CA ARG A 54 -6.20 5.17 7.03
C ARG A 54 -7.17 4.07 6.64
N GLU A 55 -8.09 4.41 5.75
CA GLU A 55 -9.08 3.47 5.22
C GLU A 55 -8.94 3.38 3.71
N THR A 56 -8.74 2.18 3.19
CA THR A 56 -8.65 1.91 1.75
C THR A 56 -9.76 0.92 1.38
N LEU A 57 -10.42 1.14 0.24
CA LEU A 57 -11.24 0.11 -0.38
C LEU A 57 -10.32 -0.79 -1.20
N PRO A 58 -10.05 -2.01 -0.74
CA PRO A 58 -9.23 -2.91 -1.52
C PRO A 58 -10.01 -3.33 -2.78
N TYR A 59 -9.32 -3.31 -3.92
CA TYR A 59 -9.67 -4.18 -5.03
C TYR A 59 -9.58 -5.64 -4.57
N PRO A 60 -10.26 -6.59 -5.23
CA PRO A 60 -10.25 -8.01 -4.84
C PRO A 60 -8.89 -8.67 -5.15
N ASN A 61 -7.86 -8.26 -4.42
CA ASN A 61 -6.48 -8.68 -4.55
C ASN A 61 -6.00 -9.30 -3.22
N ALA A 62 -5.05 -10.22 -3.31
CA ALA A 62 -4.28 -10.66 -2.16
C ALA A 62 -3.05 -9.76 -1.99
N HIS A 63 -2.68 -9.51 -0.74
CA HIS A 63 -1.53 -8.68 -0.38
C HIS A 63 -0.63 -9.42 0.59
N ILE A 64 0.68 -9.34 0.38
CA ILE A 64 1.67 -9.71 1.38
C ILE A 64 2.15 -8.40 2.01
N ILE A 65 2.02 -8.30 3.33
CA ILE A 65 2.39 -7.13 4.13
C ILE A 65 3.69 -7.48 4.86
N LEU A 66 4.72 -6.67 4.63
CA LEU A 66 6.03 -6.84 5.24
C LEU A 66 6.39 -5.58 6.02
N GLU A 67 6.61 -5.75 7.33
CA GLU A 67 7.01 -4.69 8.25
C GLU A 67 8.07 -5.22 9.22
N PRO A 68 8.76 -4.36 9.98
CA PRO A 68 9.72 -4.83 10.97
C PRO A 68 9.08 -5.82 11.96
N GLY A 69 9.46 -7.09 11.84
CA GLY A 69 8.96 -8.18 12.68
C GLY A 69 7.60 -8.77 12.26
N VAL A 70 6.98 -8.31 11.16
CA VAL A 70 5.67 -8.77 10.70
C VAL A 70 5.73 -9.19 9.23
N CYS A 71 5.20 -10.38 8.94
CA CYS A 71 4.98 -10.88 7.59
C CYS A 71 3.59 -11.52 7.54
N GLU A 72 2.63 -10.83 6.93
CA GLU A 72 1.23 -11.26 6.90
C GLU A 72 0.70 -11.40 5.48
N LEU A 73 -0.16 -12.38 5.25
CA LEU A 73 -0.91 -12.54 4.01
C LEU A 73 -2.34 -12.03 4.22
N GLY A 74 -2.64 -10.86 3.65
CA GLY A 74 -4.00 -10.37 3.47
C GLY A 74 -4.65 -11.09 2.29
N GLY A 75 -5.68 -11.89 2.55
CA GLY A 75 -6.49 -12.52 1.50
C GLY A 75 -7.30 -11.50 0.70
N VAL A 76 -8.13 -12.01 -0.23
CA VAL A 76 -9.06 -11.19 -1.00
C VAL A 76 -10.09 -10.58 -0.06
N SER A 77 -9.92 -9.29 0.26
CA SER A 77 -10.84 -8.59 1.15
C SER A 77 -12.05 -8.08 0.38
N THR A 78 -13.25 -8.36 0.90
CA THR A 78 -14.53 -7.79 0.43
C THR A 78 -14.98 -6.60 1.28
N LYS A 79 -14.19 -6.24 2.31
CA LYS A 79 -14.49 -5.17 3.27
C LYS A 79 -13.39 -4.11 3.23
N LYS A 80 -13.73 -2.91 3.69
CA LYS A 80 -12.77 -1.82 3.86
C LYS A 80 -11.58 -2.28 4.72
N PHE A 81 -10.38 -1.93 4.30
CA PHE A 81 -9.17 -2.12 5.09
C PHE A 81 -8.92 -0.84 5.88
N SER A 82 -8.99 -0.91 7.20
CA SER A 82 -8.80 0.22 8.11
C SER A 82 -7.58 -0.06 8.98
N ARG A 83 -6.60 0.85 8.97
CA ARG A 83 -5.37 0.74 9.74
C ARG A 83 -5.00 2.07 10.37
N VAL A 84 -4.68 2.06 11.67
CA VAL A 84 -4.11 3.22 12.35
C VAL A 84 -2.60 3.22 12.11
N LEU A 85 -2.09 4.31 11.52
CA LEU A 85 -0.67 4.56 11.36
C LEU A 85 -0.24 5.50 12.49
N SER A 86 0.86 5.19 13.16
CA SER A 86 1.42 6.00 14.24
C SER A 86 2.94 5.94 14.19
N GLY A 87 3.62 7.02 14.58
CA GLY A 87 5.07 7.07 14.65
C GLY A 87 5.73 7.10 13.26
N ARG A 88 6.80 6.31 13.10
CA ARG A 88 7.62 6.18 11.90
C ARG A 88 7.84 4.71 11.55
#